data_AF-A0A1V6V1G8-F1
#
_entry.id   AF-A0A1V6V1G8-F1
#
_cell.length_a   1.000
_cell.length_b   1.000
_cell.length_c   1.000
_cell.angle_alpha   90.00
_cell.angle_beta   90.00
_cell.angle_gamma   90.00
#
_symmetry.space_group_name_H-M   'P 1'
#
loop_
_entity.id
_entity.type
_entity.pdbx_description
1 polymer ?
#
loop_
_entity_poly.entity_id
_entity_poly.type
_entity_poly.pdbx_seq_one_letter_code
_entity_poly.pdbx_strand_id
1 'polypeptide(L)'
;MSLATLDTTEHHNLPAASTTLFRAKAARNVSFEQIGEHIGRNEVAAAAIFYGQAKASPEDIKKLADLLFIPEQPLSEQLNGFPDRGRSVEMPPKEPLIYRLYEIVQNYGYAYKAVLNEKFGDGIMSAISFSTKVEKETDEDGNNWAVITLRGKW
;
A
#
# COMPACT_ATOMS: atom_id res chain seq x y z
N MET A 1 -16.11 11.17 7.16
CA MET A 1 -15.30 10.52 6.11
C MET A 1 -15.24 9.04 6.45
N SER A 2 -15.53 8.16 5.50
CA SER A 2 -15.36 6.72 5.71
C SER A 2 -13.89 6.37 5.59
N LEU A 3 -13.35 5.65 6.58
CA LEU A 3 -11.95 5.25 6.61
C LEU A 3 -11.81 3.79 6.19
N ALA A 4 -10.72 3.47 5.50
CA ALA A 4 -10.32 2.06 5.35
C ALA A 4 -10.04 1.46 6.74
N THR A 5 -10.76 0.37 7.02
CA THR A 5 -10.65 -0.46 8.23
C THR A 5 -10.26 -1.88 7.85
N LEU A 6 -9.87 -2.68 8.84
CA LEU A 6 -9.48 -4.09 8.65
C LEU A 6 -10.37 -4.98 9.50
N ASP A 7 -11.03 -5.97 8.90
CA ASP A 7 -11.64 -7.07 9.64
C ASP A 7 -10.59 -8.16 9.87
N THR A 8 -10.14 -8.28 11.11
CA THR A 8 -9.08 -9.22 11.48
C THR A 8 -9.50 -10.68 11.40
N THR A 9 -10.81 -10.96 11.36
CA THR A 9 -11.34 -12.33 11.23
C THR A 9 -11.17 -12.88 9.82
N GLU A 10 -11.12 -12.02 8.81
CA GLU A 10 -10.94 -12.40 7.40
C GLU A 10 -9.47 -12.36 6.94
N HIS A 11 -8.56 -11.86 7.78
CA HIS A 11 -7.16 -11.58 7.42
C HIS A 11 -6.14 -12.26 8.35
N HIS A 12 -6.29 -13.57 8.54
CA HIS A 12 -5.43 -14.39 9.42
C HIS A 12 -3.93 -14.43 9.02
N ASN A 13 -3.60 -14.08 7.77
CA ASN A 13 -2.22 -14.10 7.26
C ASN A 13 -1.45 -12.80 7.48
N LEU A 14 -2.07 -11.78 8.09
CA LEU A 14 -1.42 -10.50 8.38
C LEU A 14 -0.68 -10.52 9.72
N PRO A 15 0.41 -9.74 9.87
CA PRO A 15 1.12 -9.66 11.15
C PRO A 15 0.24 -9.01 12.23
N ALA A 16 0.51 -9.33 13.49
CA ALA A 16 -0.21 -8.75 14.64
C ALA A 16 -0.19 -7.20 14.64
N ALA A 17 0.89 -6.60 14.13
CA ALA A 17 1.03 -5.15 13.93
C ALA A 17 -0.12 -4.56 13.09
N SER A 18 -0.63 -5.28 12.08
CA SER A 18 -1.73 -4.81 11.23
C SER A 18 -2.98 -4.55 12.06
N THR A 19 -3.35 -5.49 12.93
CA THR A 19 -4.48 -5.34 13.85
C THR A 19 -4.31 -4.14 14.77
N THR A 20 -3.14 -4.00 15.39
CA THR A 20 -2.83 -2.88 16.30
C THR A 20 -2.96 -1.53 15.59
N LEU A 21 -2.34 -1.40 14.41
CA LEU A 21 -2.32 -0.18 13.63
C LEU A 21 -3.72 0.21 13.12
N PHE A 22 -4.48 -0.73 12.54
CA PHE A 22 -5.82 -0.44 12.03
C PHE A 22 -6.82 -0.08 13.13
N ARG A 23 -6.77 -0.76 14.28
CA ARG A 23 -7.62 -0.42 15.43
C ARG A 23 -7.33 0.98 15.95
N ALA A 24 -6.04 1.33 16.08
CA ALA A 24 -5.65 2.67 16.51
C ALA A 24 -6.03 3.74 15.49
N LYS A 25 -5.80 3.50 14.19
CA LYS A 25 -6.24 4.39 13.10
C LYS A 25 -7.74 4.66 13.12
N ALA A 26 -8.55 3.62 13.34
CA ALA A 26 -10.01 3.78 13.47
C ALA A 26 -10.38 4.58 14.72
N ALA A 27 -9.77 4.30 15.88
CA ALA A 27 -10.02 5.02 17.12
C ALA A 27 -9.60 6.50 17.05
N ARG A 28 -8.52 6.81 16.33
CA ARG A 28 -8.04 8.18 16.11
C ARG A 28 -8.74 8.90 14.96
N ASN A 29 -9.54 8.18 14.18
CA ASN A 29 -10.25 8.70 13.00
C ASN A 29 -9.33 9.43 12.01
N VAL A 30 -8.18 8.83 11.68
CA VAL A 30 -7.19 9.39 10.74
C VAL A 30 -7.16 8.66 9.39
N SER A 31 -6.99 9.39 8.31
CA SER A 31 -6.84 8.86 6.94
C SER A 31 -5.41 8.41 6.65
N PHE A 32 -5.20 7.65 5.56
CA PHE A 32 -3.85 7.30 5.12
C PHE A 32 -3.08 8.49 4.52
N GLU A 33 -3.79 9.50 4.00
CA GLU A 33 -3.23 10.82 3.65
C GLU A 33 -2.52 11.44 4.86
N GLN A 34 -3.26 11.64 5.95
CA GLN A 34 -2.74 12.22 7.19
C GLN A 34 -1.60 11.39 7.80
N ILE A 35 -1.72 10.05 7.77
CA ILE A 35 -0.65 9.17 8.25
C ILE A 35 0.59 9.33 7.38
N GLY A 36 0.44 9.30 6.06
CA GLY A 36 1.52 9.44 5.09
C GLY A 36 2.28 10.75 5.27
N GLU A 37 1.55 11.87 5.31
CA GLU A 37 2.10 13.20 5.58
C GLU A 37 2.89 13.23 6.89
N HIS A 38 2.31 12.68 7.97
CA HIS A 38 2.94 12.68 9.29
C HIS A 38 4.26 11.89 9.30
N ILE A 39 4.30 10.70 8.68
CA ILE A 39 5.51 9.86 8.65
C ILE A 39 6.49 10.22 7.54
N GLY A 40 6.12 11.11 6.61
CA GLY A 40 6.95 11.50 5.46
C GLY A 40 6.99 10.44 4.36
N ARG A 41 5.91 9.69 4.17
CA ARG A 41 5.75 8.68 3.11
C ARG A 41 4.51 8.98 2.29
N ASN A 42 4.47 8.54 1.03
CA ASN A 42 3.22 8.62 0.27
C ASN A 42 2.15 7.69 0.88
N GLU A 43 0.89 7.98 0.59
CA GLU A 43 -0.26 7.30 1.20
C GLU A 43 -0.25 5.79 0.97
N VAL A 44 0.11 5.35 -0.23
CA VAL A 44 0.15 3.94 -0.61
C VAL A 44 1.23 3.20 0.18
N ALA A 45 2.40 3.82 0.38
CA ALA A 45 3.48 3.27 1.19
C ALA A 45 3.11 3.22 2.68
N ALA A 46 2.38 4.22 3.18
CA ALA A 46 1.85 4.21 4.55
C ALA A 46 0.83 3.06 4.74
N ALA A 47 -0.11 2.90 3.82
CA ALA A 47 -1.05 1.78 3.83
C ALA A 47 -0.34 0.41 3.72
N ALA A 48 0.72 0.31 2.91
CA ALA A 48 1.50 -0.91 2.78
C ALA A 48 2.18 -1.33 4.10
N ILE A 49 2.61 -0.40 4.96
CA ILE A 49 3.09 -0.73 6.32
C ILE A 49 1.97 -1.40 7.11
N PHE A 50 0.76 -0.85 7.06
CA PHE A 50 -0.39 -1.35 7.82
C PHE A 50 -0.80 -2.76 7.40
N TYR A 51 -0.63 -3.12 6.14
CA TYR A 51 -0.84 -4.49 5.65
C TYR A 51 0.40 -5.39 5.77
N GLY A 52 1.48 -4.95 6.43
CA GLY A 52 2.70 -5.74 6.61
C GLY A 52 3.53 -5.92 5.33
N GLN A 53 3.29 -5.10 4.31
CA GLN A 53 3.93 -5.20 2.99
C GLN A 53 5.11 -4.21 2.82
N ALA A 54 5.35 -3.35 3.82
CA ALA A 54 6.48 -2.44 3.85
C ALA A 54 7.14 -2.42 5.23
N LYS A 55 8.46 -2.19 5.26
CA LYS A 55 9.20 -2.03 6.51
C LYS A 55 9.01 -0.60 7.01
N ALA A 56 8.63 -0.48 8.28
CA ALA A 56 8.70 0.77 9.02
C ALA A 56 10.14 1.01 9.48
N SER A 57 10.67 2.20 9.21
CA SER A 57 11.92 2.68 9.79
C SER A 57 11.74 3.00 11.29
N PRO A 58 12.82 3.15 12.07
CA PRO A 58 12.71 3.60 13.46
C PRO A 58 11.98 4.96 13.58
N GLU A 59 12.16 5.85 12.61
CA GLU A 59 11.46 7.14 12.56
C GLU A 59 9.97 6.96 12.25
N ASP A 60 9.61 6.06 11.32
CA ASP A 60 8.21 5.71 11.04
C ASP A 60 7.53 5.18 12.31
N ILE A 61 8.18 4.27 13.04
CA ILE A 61 7.64 3.66 14.27
C ILE A 61 7.35 4.73 15.32
N LYS A 62 8.32 5.63 15.57
CA LYS A 62 8.17 6.72 16.54
C LYS A 62 7.01 7.65 16.18
N LYS A 63 6.93 8.07 14.91
CA LYS A 63 5.87 8.96 14.42
C LYS A 63 4.49 8.27 14.43
N LEU A 64 4.42 6.99 14.04
CA LEU A 64 3.19 6.20 14.13
C LEU A 64 2.72 6.04 15.57
N ALA A 65 3.65 5.76 16.51
CA ALA A 65 3.35 5.63 17.93
C ALA A 65 2.72 6.92 18.49
N ASP A 66 3.30 8.08 18.16
CA ASP A 66 2.80 9.40 18.55
C ASP A 66 1.41 9.69 17.96
N LEU A 67 1.28 9.62 16.62
CA LEU A 67 0.02 9.92 15.93
C LEU A 67 -1.13 9.00 16.35
N LEU A 68 -0.85 7.71 16.53
CA LEU A 68 -1.84 6.68 16.81
C LEU A 68 -2.07 6.44 18.30
N PHE A 69 -1.33 7.13 19.18
CA PHE A 69 -1.37 6.96 20.64
C PHE A 69 -1.12 5.49 21.05
N ILE A 70 -0.13 4.87 20.42
CA ILE A 70 0.33 3.51 20.74
C ILE A 70 1.67 3.66 21.49
N PRO A 71 1.90 2.97 22.61
CA PRO A 71 3.23 2.94 23.22
C PRO A 71 4.31 2.47 22.22
N GLU A 72 5.38 3.25 22.08
CA GLU A 72 6.42 3.05 21.05
C GLU A 72 7.08 1.67 21.15
N GLN A 73 7.45 1.23 22.36
CA GLN A 73 8.17 -0.03 22.55
C GLN A 73 7.36 -1.25 22.08
N PRO A 74 6.10 -1.48 22.51
CA PRO A 74 5.26 -2.54 21.96
C PRO A 74 5.08 -2.47 20.45
N LEU A 75 4.92 -1.27 19.88
CA LEU A 75 4.79 -1.12 18.43
C LEU A 75 6.09 -1.50 17.71
N SER A 76 7.23 -1.10 18.26
CA SER A 76 8.56 -1.45 17.77
C SER A 76 8.79 -2.96 17.79
N GLU A 77 8.38 -3.66 18.84
CA GLU A 77 8.48 -5.11 18.94
C GLU A 77 7.64 -5.81 17.86
N GLN A 78 6.42 -5.33 17.62
CA GLN A 78 5.52 -5.90 16.59
C GLN A 78 5.99 -5.62 15.15
N LEU A 79 6.67 -4.48 14.91
CA LEU A 79 7.19 -4.08 13.59
C LEU A 79 8.66 -4.45 13.38
N ASN A 80 9.29 -5.15 14.33
CA ASN A 80 10.68 -5.56 14.23
C ASN A 80 10.89 -6.62 13.13
N GLY A 81 12.12 -6.72 12.62
CA GLY A 81 12.48 -7.67 11.58
C GLY A 81 12.20 -7.18 10.16
N PHE A 82 11.98 -8.12 9.23
CA PHE A 82 11.77 -7.83 7.82
C PHE A 82 10.36 -8.27 7.38
N PRO A 83 9.68 -7.50 6.50
CA PRO A 83 8.34 -7.88 6.04
C PRO A 83 8.36 -9.15 5.19
N ASP A 84 7.50 -10.09 5.53
CA ASP A 84 7.21 -11.28 4.74
C ASP A 84 6.06 -11.00 3.78
N ARG A 85 6.43 -10.44 2.62
CA ARG A 85 5.49 -9.84 1.66
C ARG A 85 4.74 -10.90 0.85
N GLY A 86 3.58 -10.53 0.33
CA GLY A 86 2.81 -11.33 -0.63
C GLY A 86 1.75 -12.23 0.00
N ARG A 87 1.53 -12.12 1.32
CA ARG A 87 0.52 -12.91 2.05
C ARG A 87 -0.84 -12.22 2.19
N SER A 88 -0.92 -10.93 1.89
CA SER A 88 -2.14 -10.13 2.11
C SER A 88 -3.24 -10.37 1.08
N VAL A 89 -2.88 -10.86 -0.11
CA VAL A 89 -3.82 -11.13 -1.20
C VAL A 89 -3.67 -12.59 -1.64
N GLU A 90 -4.72 -13.37 -1.44
CA GLU A 90 -4.81 -14.71 -2.04
C GLU A 90 -4.98 -14.57 -3.56
N MET A 91 -4.23 -15.36 -4.33
CA MET A 91 -4.30 -15.33 -5.79
C MET A 91 -5.14 -16.50 -6.33
N PRO A 92 -6.05 -16.27 -7.30
CA PRO A 92 -6.42 -14.96 -7.86
C PRO A 92 -7.20 -14.08 -6.85
N PRO A 93 -7.10 -12.74 -6.94
CA PRO A 93 -7.76 -11.85 -5.98
C PRO A 93 -9.29 -12.03 -6.03
N LYS A 94 -9.93 -12.17 -4.88
CA LYS A 94 -11.40 -12.29 -4.79
C LYS A 94 -12.07 -10.93 -4.62
N GLU A 95 -11.37 -9.96 -4.04
CA GLU A 95 -11.89 -8.61 -3.85
C GLU A 95 -11.96 -7.88 -5.22
N PRO A 96 -13.14 -7.36 -5.62
CA PRO A 96 -13.36 -6.80 -6.95
C PRO A 96 -12.39 -5.68 -7.37
N LEU A 97 -12.07 -4.72 -6.51
CA LEU A 97 -11.17 -3.61 -6.85
C LEU A 97 -9.76 -4.14 -7.15
N ILE A 98 -9.19 -5.01 -6.31
CA ILE A 98 -7.89 -5.64 -6.53
C ILE A 98 -7.92 -6.54 -7.77
N TYR A 99 -9.02 -7.26 -8.01
CA TYR A 99 -9.17 -8.10 -9.19
C TYR A 99 -9.07 -7.31 -10.49
N ARG A 100 -9.58 -6.06 -10.56
CA ARG A 100 -9.42 -5.23 -11.76
C ARG A 100 -7.97 -4.91 -12.07
N LEU A 101 -7.13 -4.70 -11.06
CA LEU A 101 -5.69 -4.50 -11.27
C LEU A 101 -5.02 -5.76 -11.84
N TYR A 102 -5.42 -6.93 -11.33
CA TYR A 102 -4.99 -8.22 -11.88
C TYR A 102 -5.45 -8.41 -13.34
N GLU A 103 -6.70 -8.05 -13.65
CA GLU A 103 -7.29 -8.14 -14.99
C GLU A 103 -6.56 -7.21 -15.99
N ILE A 104 -6.15 -6.01 -15.57
CA ILE A 104 -5.29 -5.12 -16.37
C ILE A 104 -3.97 -5.81 -16.70
N VAL A 105 -3.32 -6.46 -15.72
CA VAL A 105 -2.08 -7.22 -15.97
C VAL A 105 -2.31 -8.36 -16.95
N GLN A 106 -3.41 -9.11 -16.80
CA GLN A 106 -3.77 -10.21 -17.70
C GLN A 106 -3.96 -9.75 -19.15
N ASN A 107 -4.67 -8.64 -19.36
CA ASN A 107 -5.02 -8.17 -20.70
C ASN A 107 -3.90 -7.35 -21.36
N TYR A 108 -3.17 -6.55 -20.59
CA TYR A 108 -2.16 -5.61 -21.11
C TYR A 108 -0.72 -6.07 -20.87
N GLY A 109 -0.47 -7.19 -20.19
CA GLY A 109 0.89 -7.63 -19.83
C GLY A 109 1.84 -7.74 -21.02
N TYR A 110 1.42 -8.39 -22.11
CA TYR A 110 2.23 -8.47 -23.33
C TYR A 110 2.34 -7.13 -24.07
N ALA A 111 1.31 -6.29 -24.02
CA ALA A 111 1.37 -4.95 -24.61
C ALA A 111 2.41 -4.07 -23.88
N TYR A 112 2.41 -4.07 -22.54
CA TYR A 112 3.43 -3.39 -21.75
C TYR A 112 4.83 -3.94 -22.05
N LYS A 113 4.99 -5.27 -22.09
CA LYS A 113 6.27 -5.90 -22.41
C LYS A 113 6.82 -5.41 -23.75
N ALA A 114 6.00 -5.42 -24.80
CA ALA A 114 6.42 -5.00 -26.15
C ALA A 114 6.87 -3.53 -26.19
N VAL A 115 6.02 -2.62 -25.70
CA VAL A 115 6.32 -1.17 -25.70
C VAL A 115 7.54 -0.84 -24.84
N LEU A 116 7.71 -1.51 -23.70
CA LEU A 116 8.88 -1.33 -22.85
C LEU A 116 10.14 -1.85 -23.55
N ASN A 117 10.08 -2.99 -24.24
CA ASN A 117 11.22 -3.50 -24.99
C ASN A 117 11.63 -2.57 -26.14
N GLU A 118 10.68 -2.01 -26.88
CA GLU A 118 10.98 -1.04 -27.95
C GLU A 118 11.60 0.26 -27.43
N LYS A 119 11.21 0.71 -26.23
CA LYS A 119 11.70 1.97 -25.65
C LYS A 119 13.01 1.84 -24.89
N PHE A 120 13.24 0.71 -24.23
CA PHE A 120 14.31 0.57 -23.25
C PHE A 120 15.22 -0.65 -23.48
N GLY A 121 14.93 -1.51 -24.46
CA GLY A 121 15.70 -2.71 -24.78
C GLY A 121 15.27 -3.95 -23.99
N ASP A 122 16.16 -4.93 -23.85
CA ASP A 122 15.88 -6.13 -23.05
C ASP A 122 16.09 -5.84 -21.56
N GLY A 123 15.10 -6.17 -20.72
CA GLY A 123 15.08 -5.78 -19.32
C GLY A 123 13.69 -5.82 -18.68
N ILE A 124 13.58 -5.23 -17.49
CA ILE A 124 12.35 -5.20 -16.68
C ILE A 124 12.18 -3.86 -15.98
N MET A 125 10.93 -3.47 -15.72
CA MET A 125 10.66 -2.40 -14.76
C MET A 125 10.73 -2.99 -13.33
N SER A 126 11.66 -2.52 -12.52
CA SER A 126 11.85 -2.98 -11.13
C SER A 126 10.61 -2.72 -10.27
N ALA A 127 10.23 -3.73 -9.46
CA ALA A 127 9.23 -3.61 -8.40
C ALA A 127 9.87 -3.40 -6.99
N ILE A 128 11.20 -3.23 -6.92
CA ILE A 128 11.94 -2.99 -5.66
C ILE A 128 12.49 -1.56 -5.64
N SER A 129 13.22 -1.15 -6.69
CA SER A 129 13.56 0.25 -6.93
C SER A 129 12.38 0.92 -7.61
N PHE A 130 11.33 1.12 -6.82
CA PHE A 130 9.98 1.38 -7.28
C PHE A 130 9.23 2.36 -6.38
N SER A 131 8.30 3.10 -6.98
CA SER A 131 7.33 3.93 -6.29
C SER A 131 5.98 3.89 -7.00
N THR A 132 4.89 4.01 -6.24
CA THR A 132 3.53 4.11 -6.75
C THR A 132 2.74 5.16 -5.98
N LYS A 133 1.73 5.75 -6.62
CA LYS A 133 0.79 6.70 -6.02
C LYS A 133 -0.60 6.54 -6.66
N VAL A 134 -1.62 7.02 -5.94
CA VAL A 134 -2.99 7.09 -6.43
C VAL A 134 -3.40 8.56 -6.41
N GLU A 135 -3.99 9.00 -7.51
CA GLU A 135 -4.53 10.35 -7.67
C GLU A 135 -5.98 10.26 -8.16
N LYS A 136 -6.77 11.28 -7.82
CA LYS A 136 -8.13 11.44 -8.32
C LYS A 136 -8.15 12.56 -9.35
N GLU A 137 -8.64 12.26 -10.54
CA GLU A 137 -8.90 13.26 -11.56
C GLU A 137 -10.41 13.39 -11.79
N THR A 138 -10.88 14.60 -12.11
CA THR A 138 -12.26 14.86 -12.52
C THR A 138 -12.21 15.44 -13.93
N ASP A 139 -12.90 14.79 -14.87
CA ASP A 139 -12.94 15.27 -16.26
C ASP A 139 -13.94 16.44 -16.44
N GLU A 140 -13.99 16.99 -17.65
CA GLU A 140 -14.87 18.11 -18.00
C GLU A 140 -16.37 17.75 -17.88
N ASP A 141 -16.71 16.46 -18.01
CA ASP A 141 -18.06 15.93 -17.87
C ASP A 141 -18.44 15.64 -16.41
N GLY A 142 -17.51 15.85 -15.46
CA GLY A 142 -17.70 15.63 -14.03
C GLY A 142 -17.52 14.18 -13.57
N ASN A 143 -17.03 13.28 -14.44
CA ASN A 143 -16.70 11.91 -14.06
C ASN A 143 -15.38 11.88 -13.27
N ASN A 144 -15.31 11.01 -12.27
CA ASN A 144 -14.10 10.83 -11.48
C ASN A 144 -13.31 9.61 -11.96
N TRP A 145 -12.02 9.80 -12.12
CA TRP A 145 -11.07 8.80 -12.57
C TRP A 145 -10.04 8.54 -11.47
N ALA A 146 -9.72 7.27 -11.24
CA ALA A 146 -8.61 6.87 -10.39
C ALA A 146 -7.36 6.69 -11.26
N VAL A 147 -6.32 7.47 -10.98
CA VAL A 147 -5.04 7.40 -11.69
C VAL A 147 -4.03 6.71 -10.80
N ILE A 148 -3.56 5.54 -11.24
CA ILE A 148 -2.51 4.79 -10.56
C ILE A 148 -1.22 4.94 -11.36
N THR A 149 -0.22 5.57 -10.75
CA THR A 149 1.10 5.74 -11.39
C THR A 149 2.04 4.64 -10.91
N LEU A 150 2.61 3.86 -11.83
CA LEU A 150 3.68 2.90 -11.55
C LEU A 150 5.01 3.46 -12.07
N ARG A 151 5.97 3.72 -11.17
CA ARG A 151 7.29 4.27 -11.52
C ARG A 151 8.39 3.38 -10.97
N GLY A 152 8.87 2.48 -11.83
CA GLY A 152 10.03 1.61 -11.54
C GLY A 152 11.27 2.01 -12.33
N LYS A 153 12.43 1.76 -11.74
CA LYS A 153 13.70 1.80 -12.46
C LYS A 153 13.70 0.72 -13.56
N TRP A 154 14.13 1.07 -14.78
CA TRP A 154 14.50 0.10 -15.81
C TRP A 154 15.85 -0.54 -15.48
#